data_AF-A0A2D8B9R7-F1
#
_entry.id   AF-A0A2D8B9R7-F1
#
_cell.length_a   1.000
_cell.length_b   1.000
_cell.length_c   1.000
_cell.angle_alpha   90.00
_cell.angle_beta   90.00
_cell.angle_gamma   90.00
#
_symmetry.space_group_name_H-M   'P 1'
#
loop_
_entity.id
_entity.type
_entity.pdbx_description
1 polymer ?
#
loop_
_entity_poly.entity_id
_entity_poly.type
_entity_poly.pdbx_seq_one_letter_code
_entity_poly.pdbx_strand_id
1 'polypeptide(L)'
;MIWRSVRGFAFNPCLAVRRLAAALLLLLSAGMASAVQVDLPRPEGSVAFGTLVKVLPNGNMVVTDPEHPEGGAAYLFSPDGQMISRVTGVMGPPGQDYSVVSRFGLKVTVLTNGNYVIWYPDWSTETEARVGMAAWASGTQGLSGKISAANALVGRRAEDHVAVSGVTPLANGHYVVGSPDWSNNGLDRAGAATWADGTKGITGYVSPANSLVGDRAGDHVAWSTIPLRNGNYVLSHSGWSPEGLKLPAFTWADGTRGLTGVVSLANSLMVPTPDDALANYVTPLPNGNYVLGLPFLDDGDKPDLGVVILADGTRPLTGMATIDMGLHGTEPYSHVGYPASEPLASGHVVVISASWNGPLGPEQGAVTWMDGRSGRKEAVSQYNSLVGSGPFQYLGDDPVYVVKGVTALANGHYVVASPRWDDASGEELGAVTWGDGFRGSTGLVTRENSIVGQTAGDLLGLHSWHAVLPLRNGNYVITSPRWQVSPGQQRGAVTWAEGGRRTVGEVGVHNSLVGASS
;
A
#
# COMPACT_ATOMS: atom_id res chain seq x y z
N MET A 1 -37.38 2.38 -64.95
CA MET A 1 -37.21 1.63 -63.69
C MET A 1 -35.72 1.27 -63.56
N ILE A 2 -35.04 2.03 -62.70
CA ILE A 2 -33.73 1.87 -62.02
C ILE A 2 -32.57 1.07 -62.70
N TRP A 3 -31.46 1.78 -62.92
CA TRP A 3 -30.08 1.28 -63.08
C TRP A 3 -29.31 1.42 -61.74
N ARG A 4 -28.40 0.48 -61.41
CA ARG A 4 -27.47 0.55 -60.25
C ARG A 4 -26.02 0.63 -60.71
N SER A 5 -25.25 1.59 -60.17
CA SER A 5 -23.81 1.76 -60.39
C SER A 5 -22.99 1.43 -59.14
N VAL A 6 -21.87 0.73 -59.34
CA VAL A 6 -20.81 0.46 -58.36
C VAL A 6 -19.94 1.71 -58.19
N ARG A 7 -19.57 2.10 -56.95
CA ARG A 7 -18.54 3.11 -56.65
C ARG A 7 -17.39 2.48 -55.86
N GLY A 8 -16.17 2.67 -56.36
CA GLY A 8 -14.92 2.27 -55.73
C GLY A 8 -14.46 3.21 -54.62
N PHE A 9 -13.72 2.65 -53.66
CA PHE A 9 -13.04 3.36 -52.58
C PHE A 9 -11.77 4.06 -53.12
N ALA A 10 -11.70 5.39 -52.98
CA ALA A 10 -10.48 6.16 -53.23
C ALA A 10 -9.63 6.21 -51.95
N PHE A 11 -8.43 5.62 -52.01
CA PHE A 11 -7.38 5.82 -51.01
C PHE A 11 -6.88 7.26 -51.08
N ASN A 12 -6.85 7.97 -49.96
CA ASN A 12 -6.47 9.38 -49.90
C ASN A 12 -5.03 9.50 -49.33
N PRO A 13 -3.97 9.51 -50.16
CA PRO A 13 -2.57 9.39 -49.72
C PRO A 13 -2.06 10.57 -48.88
N CYS A 14 -2.80 11.68 -48.83
CA CYS A 14 -2.39 12.91 -48.14
C CYS A 14 -2.45 12.79 -46.60
N LEU A 15 -3.31 11.93 -46.03
CA LEU A 15 -3.42 11.75 -44.57
C LEU A 15 -2.33 10.82 -44.01
N ALA A 16 -1.95 9.79 -44.77
CA ALA A 16 -0.89 8.86 -44.40
C ALA A 16 0.50 9.54 -44.39
N VAL A 17 0.76 10.41 -45.37
CA VAL A 17 2.00 11.19 -45.46
C VAL A 17 2.12 12.21 -44.31
N ARG A 18 1.01 12.82 -43.86
CA ARG A 18 1.02 13.73 -42.70
C ARG A 18 1.28 13.03 -41.37
N ARG A 19 0.81 11.79 -41.19
CA ARG A 19 1.10 10.99 -39.98
C ARG A 19 2.53 10.45 -39.96
N LEU A 20 3.07 10.06 -41.11
CA LEU A 20 4.48 9.71 -41.26
C LEU A 20 5.40 10.92 -41.06
N ALA A 21 5.05 12.10 -41.56
CA ALA A 21 5.84 13.31 -41.36
C ALA A 21 5.86 13.77 -39.88
N ALA A 22 4.75 13.63 -39.14
CA ALA A 22 4.71 13.94 -37.72
C ALA A 22 5.50 12.94 -36.86
N ALA A 23 5.45 11.64 -37.20
CA ALA A 23 6.26 10.60 -36.56
C ALA A 23 7.76 10.76 -36.88
N LEU A 24 8.09 11.17 -38.11
CA LEU A 24 9.48 11.44 -38.52
C LEU A 24 10.01 12.74 -37.90
N LEU A 25 9.18 13.77 -37.70
CA LEU A 25 9.56 14.99 -36.96
C LEU A 25 9.81 14.71 -35.47
N LEU A 26 9.02 13.83 -34.84
CA LEU A 26 9.23 13.36 -33.47
C LEU A 26 10.51 12.51 -33.32
N LEU A 27 10.89 11.76 -34.35
CA LEU A 27 12.15 11.02 -34.41
C LEU A 27 13.36 11.92 -34.70
N LEU A 28 13.18 13.04 -35.42
CA LEU A 28 14.22 14.04 -35.70
C LEU A 28 14.41 15.06 -34.55
N SER A 29 13.45 15.16 -33.62
CA SER A 29 13.57 15.98 -32.39
C SER A 29 13.93 15.16 -31.14
N ALA A 30 14.12 13.84 -31.28
CA ALA A 30 14.78 13.05 -30.26
C ALA A 30 16.26 13.45 -30.25
N GLY A 31 16.55 14.62 -29.69
CA GLY A 31 17.92 15.00 -29.36
C GLY A 31 18.54 13.81 -28.64
N MET A 32 19.69 13.36 -29.13
CA MET A 32 20.47 12.33 -28.45
C MET A 32 20.54 12.76 -26.98
N ALA A 33 19.93 11.98 -26.08
CA ALA A 33 20.08 12.22 -24.66
C ALA A 33 21.56 11.99 -24.36
N SER A 34 22.33 13.07 -24.37
CA SER A 34 23.73 13.03 -23.94
C SER A 34 23.68 12.89 -22.44
N ALA A 35 24.07 11.72 -21.94
CA ALA A 35 24.38 11.56 -20.53
C ALA A 35 25.66 12.36 -20.26
N VAL A 36 25.49 13.61 -19.81
CA VAL A 36 26.61 14.42 -19.32
C VAL A 36 26.96 13.91 -17.93
N GLN A 37 28.19 13.42 -17.77
CA GLN A 37 28.72 13.08 -16.45
C GLN A 37 28.93 14.38 -15.66
N VAL A 38 28.37 14.42 -14.45
CA VAL A 38 28.56 15.52 -13.49
C VAL A 38 29.33 14.95 -12.31
N ASP A 39 30.56 15.43 -12.14
CA ASP A 39 31.40 15.03 -11.01
C ASP A 39 31.06 15.89 -9.80
N LEU A 40 30.64 15.24 -8.71
CA LEU A 40 30.41 15.92 -7.44
C LEU A 40 31.73 15.99 -6.67
N PRO A 41 32.27 17.19 -6.39
CA PRO A 41 33.49 17.29 -5.62
C PRO A 41 33.24 16.76 -4.22
N ARG A 42 34.07 15.80 -3.78
CA ARG A 42 34.03 15.27 -2.41
C ARG A 42 34.28 16.42 -1.43
N PRO A 43 33.32 16.71 -0.52
CA PRO A 43 33.52 17.73 0.51
C PRO A 43 34.69 17.42 1.44
N GLU A 44 35.29 18.46 2.01
CA GLU A 44 36.37 18.32 2.99
C GLU A 44 35.88 17.58 4.25
N GLY A 45 36.73 16.73 4.82
CA GLY A 45 36.40 15.96 6.02
C GLY A 45 35.45 14.78 5.76
N SER A 46 35.00 14.59 4.51
CA SER A 46 34.13 13.47 4.17
C SER A 46 34.77 12.13 4.40
N VAL A 47 33.99 11.16 4.87
CA VAL A 47 34.46 9.79 5.14
C VAL A 47 33.70 8.78 4.27
N ALA A 48 32.37 8.83 4.27
CA ALA A 48 31.47 7.95 3.54
C ALA A 48 30.54 8.74 2.59
N PHE A 49 31.08 9.77 1.94
CA PHE A 49 30.35 10.60 0.98
C PHE A 49 29.72 9.76 -0.14
N GLY A 50 28.43 9.99 -0.39
CA GLY A 50 27.69 9.28 -1.44
C GLY A 50 27.04 7.99 -0.98
N THR A 51 26.98 7.71 0.33
CA THR A 51 26.29 6.52 0.86
C THR A 51 24.81 6.51 0.45
N LEU A 52 24.15 7.67 0.45
CA LEU A 52 22.84 7.87 -0.17
C LEU A 52 22.90 9.04 -1.14
N VAL A 53 22.33 8.85 -2.32
CA VAL A 53 22.07 9.93 -3.30
C VAL A 53 20.60 9.90 -3.68
N LYS A 54 19.93 11.06 -3.58
CA LYS A 54 18.56 11.27 -4.04
C LYS A 54 18.51 12.45 -5.00
N VAL A 55 17.98 12.21 -6.20
CA VAL A 55 17.67 13.28 -7.15
C VAL A 55 16.27 13.83 -6.83
N LEU A 56 16.19 15.14 -6.64
CA LEU A 56 14.94 15.86 -6.41
C LEU A 56 14.23 16.14 -7.75
N PRO A 57 12.92 16.42 -7.76
CA PRO A 57 12.17 16.71 -8.98
C PRO A 57 12.70 17.90 -9.81
N ASN A 58 13.42 18.83 -9.18
CA ASN A 58 14.07 19.96 -9.84
C ASN A 58 15.47 19.64 -10.41
N GLY A 59 15.95 18.40 -10.28
CA GLY A 59 17.26 17.95 -10.71
C GLY A 59 18.39 18.15 -9.69
N ASN A 60 18.15 18.86 -8.59
CA ASN A 60 19.13 18.95 -7.50
C ASN A 60 19.35 17.57 -6.86
N MET A 61 20.50 17.39 -6.23
CA MET A 61 20.92 16.11 -5.65
C MET A 61 21.17 16.26 -4.16
N VAL A 62 20.50 15.44 -3.35
CA VAL A 62 20.81 15.30 -1.92
C VAL A 62 21.79 14.15 -1.77
N VAL A 63 22.94 14.42 -1.15
CA VAL A 63 24.00 13.43 -0.95
C VAL A 63 24.31 13.33 0.54
N THR A 64 24.38 12.12 1.09
CA THR A 64 24.73 11.92 2.50
C THR A 64 26.16 11.38 2.68
N ASP A 65 26.71 11.71 3.84
CA ASP A 65 28.01 11.27 4.33
C ASP A 65 27.87 10.95 5.81
N PRO A 66 27.31 9.79 6.12
CA PRO A 66 26.87 9.51 7.48
C PRO A 66 28.02 9.18 8.44
N GLU A 67 29.23 8.94 7.93
CA GLU A 67 30.46 8.78 8.73
C GLU A 67 31.25 10.10 8.91
N HIS A 68 30.72 11.23 8.47
CA HIS A 68 31.38 12.52 8.66
C HIS A 68 31.69 12.77 10.15
N PRO A 69 32.91 13.22 10.54
CA PRO A 69 33.33 13.34 11.94
C PRO A 69 32.51 14.30 12.82
N GLU A 70 31.65 15.11 12.21
CA GLU A 70 30.73 16.02 12.90
C GLU A 70 29.37 15.37 13.18
N GLY A 71 29.33 14.04 13.36
CA GLY A 71 28.10 13.28 13.61
C GLY A 71 27.26 13.04 12.35
N GLY A 72 27.92 12.88 11.20
CA GLY A 72 27.28 12.74 9.89
C GLY A 72 26.98 14.07 9.20
N ALA A 73 26.86 14.05 7.88
CA ALA A 73 26.54 15.23 7.08
C ALA A 73 25.60 14.90 5.91
N ALA A 74 24.83 15.91 5.48
CA ALA A 74 24.05 15.88 4.26
C ALA A 74 24.27 17.16 3.47
N TYR A 75 24.32 17.01 2.16
CA TYR A 75 24.66 18.06 1.20
C TYR A 75 23.54 18.17 0.18
N LEU A 76 23.25 19.41 -0.24
CA LEU A 76 22.44 19.67 -1.42
C LEU A 76 23.37 20.15 -2.53
N PHE A 77 23.31 19.52 -3.69
CA PHE A 77 24.03 19.91 -4.89
C PHE A 77 23.05 20.35 -5.98
N SER A 78 23.46 21.31 -6.79
CA SER A 78 22.78 21.68 -8.03
C SER A 78 22.95 20.59 -9.10
N PRO A 79 22.20 20.64 -10.22
CA PRO A 79 22.32 19.64 -11.28
C PRO A 79 23.68 19.65 -11.97
N ASP A 80 24.40 20.77 -11.93
CA ASP A 80 25.76 20.96 -12.45
C ASP A 80 26.85 20.63 -11.41
N GLY A 81 26.49 20.14 -10.22
CA GLY A 81 27.44 19.64 -9.23
C GLY A 81 28.02 20.68 -8.28
N GLN A 82 27.45 21.89 -8.23
CA GLN A 82 27.83 22.89 -7.23
C GLN A 82 27.13 22.60 -5.90
N MET A 83 27.88 22.65 -4.80
CA MET A 83 27.30 22.49 -3.47
C MET A 83 26.49 23.74 -3.09
N ILE A 84 25.18 23.55 -2.87
CA ILE A 84 24.23 24.59 -2.46
C ILE A 84 24.20 24.74 -0.94
N SER A 85 24.15 23.62 -0.21
CA SER A 85 24.02 23.65 1.25
C SER A 85 24.72 22.44 1.89
N ARG A 86 25.06 22.58 3.18
CA ARG A 86 25.65 21.52 4.00
C ARG A 86 25.10 21.61 5.42
N VAL A 87 24.48 20.53 5.87
CA VAL A 87 24.04 20.35 7.26
C VAL A 87 24.81 19.21 7.89
N THR A 88 25.22 19.38 9.15
CA THR A 88 25.94 18.37 9.92
C THR A 88 25.16 17.97 11.16
N GLY A 89 25.37 16.74 11.61
CA GLY A 89 24.81 16.24 12.86
C GLY A 89 25.55 16.81 14.07
N VAL A 90 25.63 15.98 15.11
CA VAL A 90 26.36 16.29 16.33
C VAL A 90 26.98 15.00 16.84
N MET A 91 28.17 15.10 17.44
CA MET A 91 28.74 13.96 18.15
C MET A 91 27.94 13.73 19.42
N GLY A 92 27.44 12.50 19.58
CA GLY A 92 26.69 12.12 20.78
C GLY A 92 27.57 12.03 22.03
N PRO A 93 26.99 11.61 23.18
CA PRO A 93 27.71 11.52 24.45
C PRO A 93 28.91 10.54 24.37
N PRO A 94 29.97 10.78 25.18
CA PRO A 94 31.12 9.87 25.25
C PRO A 94 30.74 8.46 25.71
N GLY A 95 31.47 7.44 25.24
CA GLY A 95 31.33 6.05 25.73
C GLY A 95 30.22 5.22 25.10
N GLN A 96 29.46 5.79 24.16
CA GLN A 96 28.51 5.06 23.32
C GLN A 96 29.24 4.39 22.14
N ASP A 97 28.93 3.12 21.87
CA ASP A 97 29.42 2.43 20.67
C ASP A 97 28.59 2.86 19.45
N TYR A 98 29.04 3.94 18.80
CA TYR A 98 28.52 4.38 17.51
C TYR A 98 29.06 3.48 16.37
N SER A 99 28.93 2.16 16.52
CA SER A 99 29.42 1.18 15.54
C SER A 99 28.85 1.46 14.16
N VAL A 100 29.58 1.04 13.12
CA VAL A 100 29.26 1.23 11.69
C VAL A 100 27.79 0.99 11.31
N VAL A 101 27.04 0.14 12.02
CA VAL A 101 25.62 -0.10 11.74
C VAL A 101 24.72 1.09 12.13
N SER A 102 25.07 1.84 13.18
CA SER A 102 24.44 3.13 13.51
C SER A 102 24.87 4.25 12.55
N ARG A 103 26.06 4.14 11.96
CA ARG A 103 26.60 5.11 11.01
C ARG A 103 26.03 5.06 9.59
N PHE A 104 25.08 4.17 9.29
CA PHE A 104 24.33 4.18 8.01
C PHE A 104 23.01 4.97 8.08
N GLY A 105 22.76 5.68 9.18
CA GLY A 105 21.42 6.09 9.61
C GLY A 105 20.83 7.39 9.05
N LEU A 106 21.55 8.18 8.25
CA LEU A 106 20.96 9.36 7.60
C LEU A 106 20.05 8.93 6.45
N LYS A 107 18.75 9.07 6.65
CA LYS A 107 17.72 8.80 5.63
C LYS A 107 17.21 10.12 5.04
N VAL A 108 16.80 10.05 3.78
CA VAL A 108 16.23 11.20 3.06
C VAL A 108 14.90 10.80 2.46
N THR A 109 13.84 11.49 2.88
CA THR A 109 12.51 11.41 2.26
C THR A 109 12.31 12.62 1.36
N VAL A 110 12.11 12.37 0.06
CA VAL A 110 11.74 13.42 -0.91
C VAL A 110 10.23 13.65 -0.83
N LEU A 111 9.82 14.91 -0.67
CA LEU A 111 8.42 15.31 -0.58
C LEU A 111 7.84 15.53 -1.98
N THR A 112 6.52 15.43 -2.09
CA THR A 112 5.79 15.58 -3.36
C THR A 112 5.86 17.01 -3.94
N ASN A 113 6.20 18.00 -3.11
CA ASN A 113 6.43 19.39 -3.53
C ASN A 113 7.90 19.68 -3.93
N GLY A 114 8.77 18.68 -3.92
CA GLY A 114 10.19 18.81 -4.31
C GLY A 114 11.14 19.24 -3.18
N ASN A 115 10.64 19.53 -1.98
CA ASN A 115 11.47 19.65 -0.77
C ASN A 115 11.84 18.26 -0.22
N TYR A 116 12.64 18.21 0.84
CA TYR A 116 13.05 16.93 1.43
C TYR A 116 13.19 17.01 2.96
N VAL A 117 13.15 15.85 3.59
CA VAL A 117 13.37 15.70 5.04
C VAL A 117 14.53 14.75 5.24
N ILE A 118 15.54 15.20 5.98
CA ILE A 118 16.63 14.37 6.47
C ILE A 118 16.20 13.87 7.84
N TRP A 119 16.31 12.57 8.10
CA TRP A 119 15.92 12.03 9.39
C TRP A 119 16.83 10.88 9.80
N TYR A 120 16.98 10.72 11.12
CA TYR A 120 17.77 9.65 11.71
C TYR A 120 17.25 9.35 13.12
N PRO A 121 16.62 8.18 13.34
CA PRO A 121 16.01 7.85 14.64
C PRO A 121 17.00 7.65 15.78
N ASP A 122 18.23 7.24 15.49
CA ASP A 122 19.25 7.04 16.53
C ASP A 122 20.18 8.27 16.68
N TRP A 123 19.81 9.39 16.07
CA TRP A 123 20.53 10.65 16.24
C TRP A 123 20.57 11.04 17.72
N SER A 124 21.74 11.49 18.17
CA SER A 124 22.02 11.85 19.55
C SER A 124 22.36 13.34 19.65
N THR A 125 22.01 13.96 20.78
CA THR A 125 22.56 15.26 21.15
C THR A 125 23.90 15.06 21.87
N GLU A 126 24.60 16.13 22.24
CA GLU A 126 25.85 16.02 23.02
C GLU A 126 25.64 15.34 24.39
N THR A 127 24.41 15.36 24.92
CA THR A 127 24.09 14.90 26.28
C THR A 127 23.11 13.73 26.34
N GLU A 128 22.29 13.53 25.33
CA GLU A 128 21.23 12.52 25.29
C GLU A 128 21.40 11.60 24.08
N ALA A 129 21.43 10.28 24.32
CA ALA A 129 21.62 9.27 23.30
C ALA A 129 20.30 8.93 22.58
N ARG A 130 20.33 8.78 21.26
CA ARG A 130 19.22 8.27 20.43
C ARG A 130 17.88 8.98 20.66
N VAL A 131 17.92 10.30 20.76
CA VAL A 131 16.69 11.11 20.84
C VAL A 131 15.95 11.17 19.50
N GLY A 132 16.66 10.91 18.40
CA GLY A 132 16.15 10.95 17.04
C GLY A 132 15.89 12.36 16.51
N MET A 133 15.83 12.48 15.18
CA MET A 133 15.58 13.75 14.52
C MET A 133 14.90 13.61 13.15
N ALA A 134 14.15 14.65 12.79
CA ALA A 134 13.67 14.92 11.44
C ALA A 134 13.84 16.42 11.11
N ALA A 135 14.66 16.73 10.12
CA ALA A 135 15.00 18.08 9.69
C ALA A 135 14.48 18.33 8.28
N TRP A 136 13.57 19.29 8.13
CA TRP A 136 13.09 19.74 6.84
C TRP A 136 14.14 20.60 6.15
N ALA A 137 14.26 20.45 4.82
CA ALA A 137 15.14 21.24 4.00
C ALA A 137 14.46 21.62 2.68
N SER A 138 14.70 22.85 2.24
CA SER A 138 14.22 23.34 0.95
C SER A 138 14.92 22.60 -0.18
N GLY A 139 14.19 22.16 -1.21
CA GLY A 139 14.78 21.52 -2.40
C GLY A 139 15.68 22.45 -3.23
N THR A 140 15.65 23.76 -2.98
CA THR A 140 16.43 24.78 -3.70
C THR A 140 17.46 25.50 -2.84
N GLN A 141 17.17 25.72 -1.55
CA GLN A 141 18.09 26.39 -0.63
C GLN A 141 18.81 25.40 0.30
N GLY A 142 18.26 24.21 0.47
CA GLY A 142 18.74 23.19 1.40
C GLY A 142 18.55 23.57 2.86
N LEU A 143 19.37 22.96 3.70
CA LEU A 143 19.53 23.27 5.12
C LEU A 143 21.03 23.40 5.41
N SER A 144 21.40 24.33 6.29
CA SER A 144 22.79 24.59 6.63
C SER A 144 23.01 24.71 8.14
N GLY A 145 24.21 24.36 8.58
CA GLY A 145 24.63 24.42 9.98
C GLY A 145 24.51 23.08 10.70
N LYS A 146 24.51 23.15 12.04
CA LYS A 146 24.46 21.98 12.93
C LYS A 146 23.00 21.64 13.27
N ILE A 147 22.64 20.35 13.26
CA ILE A 147 21.29 19.90 13.67
C ILE A 147 21.08 20.19 15.15
N SER A 148 19.91 20.76 15.47
CA SER A 148 19.43 21.01 16.82
C SER A 148 17.91 21.17 16.84
N ALA A 149 17.31 21.33 18.02
CA ALA A 149 15.89 21.67 18.14
C ALA A 149 15.52 23.01 17.46
N ALA A 150 16.48 23.86 17.09
CA ALA A 150 16.20 25.11 16.38
C ALA A 150 15.86 24.91 14.90
N ASN A 151 16.34 23.83 14.28
CA ASN A 151 16.18 23.57 12.84
C ASN A 151 15.68 22.15 12.52
N ALA A 152 15.38 21.34 13.53
CA ALA A 152 14.82 20.00 13.38
C ALA A 152 13.77 19.72 14.47
N LEU A 153 12.87 18.79 14.17
CA LEU A 153 12.05 18.12 15.17
C LEU A 153 12.91 17.04 15.84
N VAL A 154 13.02 17.08 17.17
CA VAL A 154 13.90 16.17 17.92
C VAL A 154 13.22 15.63 19.17
N GLY A 155 13.70 14.48 19.66
CA GLY A 155 13.38 13.99 20.99
C GLY A 155 14.04 14.85 22.07
N ARG A 156 13.55 14.75 23.30
CA ARG A 156 14.11 15.45 24.47
C ARG A 156 14.89 14.54 25.40
N ARG A 157 14.55 13.24 25.43
CA ARG A 157 15.13 12.25 26.34
C ARG A 157 15.79 11.14 25.55
N ALA A 158 16.75 10.47 26.18
CA ALA A 158 17.36 9.28 25.63
C ALA A 158 16.32 8.25 25.18
N GLU A 159 16.60 7.58 24.05
CA GLU A 159 15.73 6.56 23.43
C GLU A 159 14.31 7.06 23.03
N ASP A 160 14.13 8.38 22.82
CA ASP A 160 12.88 8.90 22.24
C ASP A 160 12.69 8.48 20.77
N HIS A 161 13.78 8.13 20.07
CA HIS A 161 13.82 7.69 18.68
C HIS A 161 12.84 8.42 17.73
N VAL A 162 12.85 9.76 17.75
CA VAL A 162 12.00 10.54 16.85
C VAL A 162 12.23 10.14 15.39
N ALA A 163 11.12 9.96 14.66
CA ALA A 163 11.07 9.46 13.29
C ALA A 163 11.37 7.95 13.10
N VAL A 164 11.33 7.11 14.14
CA VAL A 164 11.63 5.67 14.01
C VAL A 164 10.71 4.91 13.05
N SER A 165 9.41 5.25 12.96
CA SER A 165 8.52 4.70 11.92
C SER A 165 8.62 5.44 10.58
N GLY A 166 9.46 6.47 10.53
CA GLY A 166 9.84 7.21 9.34
C GLY A 166 9.10 8.52 9.14
N VAL A 167 9.33 9.10 7.97
CA VAL A 167 8.71 10.33 7.49
C VAL A 167 7.83 9.98 6.30
N THR A 168 6.52 10.14 6.44
CA THR A 168 5.53 9.82 5.41
C THR A 168 5.15 11.09 4.63
N PRO A 169 5.51 11.19 3.34
CA PRO A 169 5.07 12.30 2.50
C PRO A 169 3.57 12.17 2.18
N LEU A 170 2.86 13.29 2.21
CA LEU A 170 1.45 13.38 1.84
C LEU A 170 1.28 13.87 0.39
N ALA A 171 0.14 13.55 -0.22
CA ALA A 171 -0.14 13.93 -1.62
C ALA A 171 -0.25 15.45 -1.82
N ASN A 172 -0.51 16.21 -0.75
CA ASN A 172 -0.64 17.67 -0.76
C ASN A 172 0.68 18.43 -0.50
N GLY A 173 1.82 17.74 -0.44
CA GLY A 173 3.13 18.37 -0.22
C GLY A 173 3.57 18.45 1.23
N HIS A 174 2.70 18.15 2.20
CA HIS A 174 3.05 18.08 3.62
C HIS A 174 3.59 16.70 4.01
N TYR A 175 3.95 16.51 5.28
CA TYR A 175 4.48 15.24 5.76
C TYR A 175 4.11 14.97 7.22
N VAL A 176 4.23 13.70 7.62
CA VAL A 176 4.02 13.26 9.00
C VAL A 176 5.28 12.53 9.46
N VAL A 177 5.73 12.85 10.68
CA VAL A 177 6.83 12.16 11.36
C VAL A 177 6.22 11.22 12.40
N GLY A 178 6.44 9.92 12.23
CA GLY A 178 5.98 8.91 13.17
C GLY A 178 7.08 8.52 14.16
N SER A 179 6.78 8.61 15.45
CA SER A 179 7.72 8.37 16.55
C SER A 179 7.09 7.47 17.61
N PRO A 180 6.76 6.20 17.30
CA PRO A 180 6.07 5.30 18.24
C PRO A 180 6.85 5.02 19.53
N ASP A 181 8.17 5.19 19.54
CA ASP A 181 8.99 4.97 20.74
C ASP A 181 9.14 6.22 21.63
N TRP A 182 8.61 7.37 21.19
CA TRP A 182 8.71 8.62 21.93
C TRP A 182 8.03 8.54 23.30
N SER A 183 8.67 9.10 24.33
CA SER A 183 8.18 9.03 25.72
C SER A 183 7.46 10.30 26.16
N ASN A 184 6.22 10.16 26.62
CA ASN A 184 5.38 11.30 27.05
C ASN A 184 5.47 11.51 28.56
N ASN A 185 6.27 12.48 29.02
CA ASN A 185 6.37 12.84 30.45
C ASN A 185 6.69 11.67 31.40
N GLY A 186 7.49 10.69 30.95
CA GLY A 186 7.83 9.48 31.72
C GLY A 186 6.96 8.26 31.42
N LEU A 187 6.03 8.38 30.47
CA LEU A 187 5.33 7.25 29.87
C LEU A 187 6.17 6.70 28.72
N ASP A 188 6.91 5.63 28.99
CA ASP A 188 7.80 5.01 28.01
C ASP A 188 7.02 4.55 26.78
N ARG A 189 7.47 4.93 25.58
CA ARG A 189 6.87 4.55 24.30
C ARG A 189 5.36 4.81 24.20
N ALA A 190 4.93 5.95 24.73
CA ALA A 190 3.57 6.46 24.48
C ALA A 190 3.34 6.74 22.98
N GLY A 191 4.41 7.13 22.29
CA GLY A 191 4.42 7.39 20.86
C GLY A 191 3.85 8.76 20.49
N ALA A 192 4.20 9.21 19.29
CA ALA A 192 3.77 10.49 18.74
C ALA A 192 3.66 10.48 17.22
N ALA A 193 2.63 11.14 16.71
CA ALA A 193 2.51 11.54 15.31
C ALA A 193 2.58 13.07 15.20
N THR A 194 3.61 13.58 14.51
CA THR A 194 3.78 15.02 14.28
C THR A 194 3.51 15.34 12.83
N TRP A 195 2.43 16.09 12.55
CA TRP A 195 2.20 16.66 11.23
C TRP A 195 3.10 17.89 11.04
N ALA A 196 3.61 18.07 9.83
CA ALA A 196 4.48 19.19 9.50
C ALA A 196 4.19 19.77 8.12
N ASP A 197 4.24 21.09 8.04
CA ASP A 197 4.10 21.81 6.79
C ASP A 197 5.31 21.58 5.89
N GLY A 198 5.17 20.85 4.79
CA GLY A 198 6.26 20.60 3.85
C GLY A 198 6.81 21.82 3.10
N THR A 199 6.33 23.05 3.35
CA THR A 199 6.91 24.30 2.82
C THR A 199 7.81 25.03 3.82
N LYS A 200 7.70 24.73 5.12
CA LYS A 200 8.44 25.41 6.20
C LYS A 200 9.11 24.46 7.19
N GLY A 201 8.63 23.22 7.26
CA GLY A 201 9.00 22.23 8.25
C GLY A 201 8.33 22.44 9.61
N ILE A 202 8.80 21.66 10.57
CA ILE A 202 8.53 21.85 12.00
C ILE A 202 9.85 21.68 12.76
N THR A 203 10.02 22.46 13.83
CA THR A 203 11.21 22.43 14.67
C THR A 203 10.82 22.40 16.15
N GLY A 204 11.77 22.03 17.00
CA GLY A 204 11.60 21.95 18.45
C GLY A 204 11.47 20.51 18.94
N TYR A 205 11.08 20.37 20.19
CA TYR A 205 10.85 19.05 20.80
C TYR A 205 9.45 18.52 20.46
N VAL A 206 9.34 17.21 20.29
CA VAL A 206 8.04 16.53 20.25
C VAL A 206 7.30 16.77 21.57
N SER A 207 6.01 17.08 21.48
CA SER A 207 5.13 17.32 22.64
C SER A 207 3.65 17.15 22.29
N PRO A 208 2.75 17.03 23.27
CA PRO A 208 1.30 17.02 23.00
C PRO A 208 0.77 18.29 22.33
N ALA A 209 1.52 19.40 22.37
CA ALA A 209 1.14 20.68 21.76
C ALA A 209 1.34 20.70 20.24
N ASN A 210 2.22 19.86 19.70
CA ASN A 210 2.50 19.78 18.26
C ASN A 210 2.26 18.39 17.67
N SER A 211 1.88 17.41 18.50
CA SER A 211 1.74 16.02 18.09
C SER A 211 0.50 15.38 18.69
N LEU A 212 -0.06 14.40 17.99
CA LEU A 212 -0.99 13.44 18.56
C LEU A 212 -0.17 12.40 19.32
N VAL A 213 -0.46 12.17 20.59
CA VAL A 213 0.35 11.32 21.48
C VAL A 213 -0.50 10.29 22.23
N GLY A 214 0.16 9.24 22.70
CA GLY A 214 -0.41 8.34 23.71
C GLY A 214 -0.43 8.97 25.10
N ASP A 215 -1.29 8.44 25.97
CA ASP A 215 -1.41 8.80 27.39
C ASP A 215 -1.03 7.67 28.33
N ARG A 216 -0.55 6.54 27.81
CA ARG A 216 -0.05 5.40 28.59
C ARG A 216 1.26 4.87 28.01
N ALA A 217 2.00 4.15 28.86
CA ALA A 217 3.23 3.51 28.44
C ALA A 217 2.93 2.36 27.46
N GLY A 218 3.67 2.30 26.36
CA GLY A 218 3.51 1.29 25.32
C GLY A 218 2.28 1.45 24.42
N ASP A 219 1.69 2.65 24.35
CA ASP A 219 0.63 2.96 23.37
C ASP A 219 1.13 2.91 21.92
N HIS A 220 2.42 3.22 21.69
CA HIS A 220 3.07 3.25 20.38
C HIS A 220 2.26 4.01 19.31
N VAL A 221 1.74 5.20 19.66
CA VAL A 221 1.00 6.04 18.70
C VAL A 221 1.87 6.33 17.48
N ALA A 222 1.26 6.25 16.29
CA ALA A 222 1.91 6.37 14.98
C ALA A 222 2.89 5.22 14.65
N TRP A 223 2.57 4.00 15.07
CA TRP A 223 3.24 2.79 14.59
C TRP A 223 3.29 2.73 13.06
N SER A 224 2.19 3.09 12.40
CA SER A 224 2.14 3.29 10.95
C SER A 224 1.33 4.51 10.57
N THR A 225 1.77 5.20 9.51
CA THR A 225 1.05 6.33 8.89
C THR A 225 0.69 5.96 7.45
N ILE A 226 -0.60 5.86 7.16
CA ILE A 226 -1.14 5.54 5.85
C ILE A 226 -1.61 6.84 5.16
N PRO A 227 -0.90 7.33 4.12
CA PRO A 227 -1.34 8.50 3.38
C PRO A 227 -2.55 8.16 2.49
N LEU A 228 -3.54 9.05 2.49
CA LEU A 228 -4.70 8.97 1.61
C LEU A 228 -4.46 9.77 0.32
N ARG A 229 -5.19 9.39 -0.74
CA ARG A 229 -5.07 10.02 -2.07
C ARG A 229 -5.47 11.49 -2.09
N ASN A 230 -6.33 11.91 -1.16
CA ASN A 230 -6.80 13.29 -1.03
C ASN A 230 -5.88 14.18 -0.17
N GLY A 231 -4.73 13.69 0.26
CA GLY A 231 -3.77 14.43 1.07
C GLY A 231 -3.96 14.29 2.58
N ASN A 232 -5.07 13.69 3.05
CA ASN A 232 -5.25 13.31 4.46
C ASN A 232 -4.49 12.03 4.79
N TYR A 233 -4.54 11.59 6.04
CA TYR A 233 -3.85 10.36 6.47
C TYR A 233 -4.59 9.65 7.60
N VAL A 234 -4.33 8.36 7.72
CA VAL A 234 -4.80 7.52 8.81
C VAL A 234 -3.59 6.98 9.55
N LEU A 235 -3.62 7.08 10.87
CA LEU A 235 -2.62 6.52 11.75
C LEU A 235 -3.15 5.20 12.33
N SER A 236 -2.31 4.17 12.35
CA SER A 236 -2.55 2.91 13.07
C SER A 236 -1.73 2.88 14.36
N HIS A 237 -2.32 2.35 15.43
CA HIS A 237 -1.74 2.31 16.78
C HIS A 237 -1.79 0.85 17.26
N SER A 238 -0.65 0.25 17.59
CA SER A 238 -0.55 -1.17 17.93
C SER A 238 -0.68 -1.47 19.44
N GLY A 239 -1.33 -0.60 20.20
CA GLY A 239 -1.51 -0.83 21.64
C GLY A 239 -2.05 0.34 22.44
N TRP A 240 -2.75 1.29 21.79
CA TRP A 240 -3.28 2.45 22.50
C TRP A 240 -4.50 2.05 23.35
N SER A 241 -4.54 2.45 24.62
CA SER A 241 -5.57 1.96 25.54
C SER A 241 -6.32 3.07 26.27
N PRO A 242 -7.65 3.01 26.44
CA PRO A 242 -8.30 3.55 27.62
C PRO A 242 -8.17 2.53 28.75
N GLU A 243 -7.96 3.01 30.00
CA GLU A 243 -8.03 2.17 31.21
C GLU A 243 -7.04 0.98 31.30
N GLY A 244 -6.00 0.93 30.46
CA GLY A 244 -4.89 -0.05 30.55
C GLY A 244 -5.05 -1.33 29.72
N LEU A 245 -6.12 -1.45 28.92
CA LEU A 245 -6.31 -2.54 27.95
C LEU A 245 -5.75 -2.13 26.57
N LYS A 246 -4.62 -2.71 26.13
CA LYS A 246 -3.93 -2.37 24.87
C LYS A 246 -4.77 -2.69 23.64
N LEU A 247 -5.64 -1.76 23.22
CA LEU A 247 -6.52 -1.92 22.07
C LEU A 247 -5.88 -1.34 20.80
N PRO A 248 -6.12 -1.93 19.63
CA PRO A 248 -5.81 -1.26 18.36
C PRO A 248 -6.69 -0.03 18.20
N ALA A 249 -6.12 1.02 17.61
CA ALA A 249 -6.89 2.19 17.24
C ALA A 249 -6.44 2.79 15.91
N PHE A 250 -7.39 3.41 15.22
CA PHE A 250 -7.21 4.11 13.97
C PHE A 250 -7.62 5.56 14.13
N THR A 251 -6.73 6.47 13.80
CA THR A 251 -7.00 7.91 13.86
C THR A 251 -6.89 8.51 12.47
N TRP A 252 -8.00 9.02 11.94
CA TRP A 252 -7.97 9.87 10.77
C TRP A 252 -7.50 11.27 11.17
N ALA A 253 -6.66 11.87 10.34
CA ALA A 253 -6.21 13.23 10.53
C ALA A 253 -6.20 14.03 9.21
N ASP A 254 -6.53 15.31 9.35
CA ASP A 254 -6.57 16.27 8.26
C ASP A 254 -5.14 16.64 7.83
N GLY A 255 -4.82 16.37 6.57
CA GLY A 255 -3.49 16.57 6.02
C GLY A 255 -3.08 18.03 5.83
N THR A 256 -3.96 19.01 6.06
CA THR A 256 -3.61 20.45 5.95
C THR A 256 -3.28 21.10 7.29
N ARG A 257 -3.56 20.42 8.42
CA ARG A 257 -3.37 20.96 9.78
C ARG A 257 -2.87 19.95 10.79
N GLY A 258 -3.01 18.66 10.51
CA GLY A 258 -2.74 17.57 11.44
C GLY A 258 -3.74 17.45 12.58
N LEU A 259 -3.34 16.69 13.59
CA LEU A 259 -4.06 16.51 14.84
C LEU A 259 -3.04 16.57 16.00
N THR A 260 -3.42 17.20 17.11
CA THR A 260 -2.61 17.31 18.32
C THR A 260 -3.41 16.89 19.55
N GLY A 261 -2.72 16.65 20.66
CA GLY A 261 -3.33 16.21 21.91
C GLY A 261 -3.26 14.71 22.06
N VAL A 262 -4.22 14.13 22.78
CA VAL A 262 -4.21 12.71 23.15
C VAL A 262 -5.20 11.91 22.30
N VAL A 263 -4.83 10.68 21.94
CA VAL A 263 -5.74 9.72 21.30
C VAL A 263 -6.92 9.41 22.24
N SER A 264 -8.13 9.23 21.71
CA SER A 264 -9.34 9.02 22.51
C SER A 264 -10.51 8.52 21.66
N LEU A 265 -11.61 8.09 22.30
CA LEU A 265 -12.84 7.70 21.59
C LEU A 265 -13.48 8.85 20.79
N ALA A 266 -13.10 10.10 21.09
CA ALA A 266 -13.61 11.28 20.41
C ALA A 266 -12.90 11.57 19.08
N ASN A 267 -11.69 11.04 18.86
CA ASN A 267 -10.91 11.29 17.65
C ASN A 267 -10.42 10.01 16.94
N SER A 268 -10.65 8.84 17.54
CA SER A 268 -10.15 7.56 17.03
C SER A 268 -11.24 6.50 17.04
N LEU A 269 -11.16 5.57 16.09
CA LEU A 269 -11.91 4.32 16.11
C LEU A 269 -11.07 3.26 16.83
N MET A 270 -11.63 2.64 17.84
CA MET A 270 -10.99 1.60 18.65
C MET A 270 -11.55 0.23 18.34
N VAL A 271 -10.71 -0.77 18.43
CA VAL A 271 -11.11 -2.17 18.30
C VAL A 271 -11.35 -2.73 19.71
N PRO A 272 -12.49 -3.41 19.98
CA PRO A 272 -12.96 -3.69 21.33
C PRO A 272 -12.13 -4.73 22.09
N THR A 273 -11.48 -5.69 21.43
CA THR A 273 -10.58 -6.65 22.10
C THR A 273 -9.13 -6.56 21.58
N PRO A 274 -8.12 -6.88 22.42
CA PRO A 274 -6.73 -6.96 21.97
C PRO A 274 -6.46 -8.10 20.96
N ASP A 275 -7.24 -9.18 20.99
CA ASP A 275 -7.05 -10.32 20.09
C ASP A 275 -7.56 -10.01 18.66
N ASP A 276 -8.54 -9.10 18.55
CA ASP A 276 -9.03 -8.54 17.27
C ASP A 276 -7.99 -7.67 16.52
N ALA A 277 -6.78 -7.51 17.07
CA ALA A 277 -5.71 -6.67 16.53
C ALA A 277 -4.98 -7.26 15.32
N LEU A 278 -5.08 -8.57 15.13
CA LEU A 278 -4.24 -9.30 14.21
C LEU A 278 -4.56 -8.93 12.76
N ALA A 279 -3.53 -8.64 11.96
CA ALA A 279 -3.65 -8.32 10.53
C ALA A 279 -4.65 -7.21 10.15
N ASN A 280 -4.96 -6.27 11.03
CA ASN A 280 -5.79 -5.12 10.66
C ASN A 280 -5.08 -4.23 9.64
N TYR A 281 -5.84 -3.72 8.66
CA TYR A 281 -5.27 -2.95 7.55
C TYR A 281 -6.16 -1.79 7.13
N VAL A 282 -5.51 -0.74 6.63
CA VAL A 282 -6.17 0.41 5.99
C VAL A 282 -5.81 0.40 4.52
N THR A 283 -6.81 0.31 3.65
CA THR A 283 -6.63 0.35 2.19
C THR A 283 -7.16 1.68 1.63
N PRO A 284 -6.28 2.63 1.25
CA PRO A 284 -6.67 3.85 0.58
C PRO A 284 -7.28 3.58 -0.79
N LEU A 285 -8.41 4.21 -1.07
CA LEU A 285 -9.11 4.12 -2.36
C LEU A 285 -8.74 5.30 -3.27
N PRO A 286 -8.70 5.11 -4.60
CA PRO A 286 -8.42 6.19 -5.56
C PRO A 286 -9.35 7.42 -5.46
N ASN A 287 -10.57 7.25 -4.95
CA ASN A 287 -11.53 8.34 -4.76
C ASN A 287 -11.27 9.20 -3.51
N GLY A 288 -10.24 8.90 -2.72
CA GLY A 288 -9.89 9.61 -1.49
C GLY A 288 -10.42 8.98 -0.21
N ASN A 289 -11.39 8.08 -0.28
CA ASN A 289 -11.87 7.29 0.85
C ASN A 289 -10.90 6.15 1.18
N TYR A 290 -11.21 5.37 2.21
CA TYR A 290 -10.44 4.19 2.59
C TYR A 290 -11.36 3.11 3.16
N VAL A 291 -10.94 1.86 3.08
CA VAL A 291 -11.54 0.77 3.86
C VAL A 291 -10.64 0.38 5.00
N LEU A 292 -11.25 0.07 6.14
CA LEU A 292 -10.61 -0.53 7.29
C LEU A 292 -11.06 -1.99 7.35
N GLY A 293 -10.11 -2.93 7.27
CA GLY A 293 -10.36 -4.34 7.50
C GLY A 293 -10.00 -4.71 8.94
N LEU A 294 -10.97 -5.28 9.65
CA LEU A 294 -10.83 -5.83 10.99
C LEU A 294 -11.22 -7.31 10.97
N PRO A 295 -10.41 -8.21 10.37
CA PRO A 295 -10.83 -9.58 10.12
C PRO A 295 -11.03 -10.40 11.39
N PHE A 296 -10.43 -10.03 12.52
CA PHE A 296 -10.56 -10.76 13.77
C PHE A 296 -11.54 -10.08 14.73
N LEU A 297 -12.41 -9.18 14.23
CA LEU A 297 -13.41 -8.55 15.08
C LEU A 297 -14.45 -9.57 15.54
N ASP A 298 -14.58 -9.69 16.86
CA ASP A 298 -15.61 -10.49 17.54
C ASP A 298 -16.97 -9.76 17.62
N ASP A 299 -18.06 -10.54 17.71
CA ASP A 299 -19.39 -10.05 18.08
C ASP A 299 -20.00 -10.91 19.20
N GLY A 300 -19.85 -10.46 20.45
CA GLY A 300 -20.26 -11.22 21.63
C GLY A 300 -19.48 -12.53 21.74
N ASP A 301 -20.19 -13.65 21.81
CA ASP A 301 -19.58 -14.99 21.93
C ASP A 301 -19.14 -15.58 20.57
N LYS A 302 -19.28 -14.83 19.46
CA LYS A 302 -18.87 -15.27 18.14
C LYS A 302 -17.49 -14.70 17.80
N PRO A 303 -16.43 -15.52 17.88
CA PRO A 303 -15.10 -15.04 17.58
C PRO A 303 -14.89 -14.84 16.08
N ASP A 304 -14.05 -13.88 15.73
CA ASP A 304 -13.45 -13.73 14.41
C ASP A 304 -14.45 -13.66 13.24
N LEU A 305 -15.58 -12.98 13.43
CA LEU A 305 -16.54 -12.76 12.33
C LEU A 305 -15.92 -11.89 11.24
N GLY A 306 -15.17 -10.88 11.68
CA GLY A 306 -14.52 -9.89 10.85
C GLY A 306 -15.48 -8.87 10.26
N VAL A 307 -14.97 -7.64 10.05
CA VAL A 307 -15.71 -6.56 9.38
C VAL A 307 -14.82 -5.77 8.43
N VAL A 308 -15.39 -5.34 7.31
CA VAL A 308 -14.78 -4.33 6.43
C VAL A 308 -15.64 -3.07 6.41
N ILE A 309 -15.08 -2.00 6.96
CA ILE A 309 -15.74 -0.71 7.16
C ILE A 309 -15.28 0.27 6.07
N LEU A 310 -16.21 0.84 5.32
CA LEU A 310 -15.91 1.99 4.45
C LEU A 310 -15.89 3.27 5.30
N ALA A 311 -14.80 4.02 5.21
CA ALA A 311 -14.63 5.29 5.87
C ALA A 311 -14.43 6.43 4.87
N ASP A 312 -15.03 7.57 5.20
CA ASP A 312 -14.92 8.80 4.42
C ASP A 312 -13.56 9.45 4.68
N GLY A 313 -12.75 9.61 3.64
CA GLY A 313 -11.40 10.13 3.77
C GLY A 313 -11.32 11.63 4.10
N THR A 314 -12.45 12.32 4.30
CA THR A 314 -12.53 13.76 4.57
C THR A 314 -12.95 14.09 6.00
N ARG A 315 -13.31 13.09 6.82
CA ARG A 315 -13.78 13.27 8.20
C ARG A 315 -13.38 12.09 9.09
N PRO A 316 -13.29 12.29 10.41
CA PRO A 316 -12.92 11.21 11.30
C PRO A 316 -14.02 10.15 11.42
N LEU A 317 -13.57 8.90 11.57
CA LEU A 317 -14.37 7.77 12.04
C LEU A 317 -13.92 7.49 13.48
N THR A 318 -14.86 7.50 14.42
CA THR A 318 -14.56 7.49 15.87
C THR A 318 -15.49 6.54 16.63
N GLY A 319 -15.11 6.19 17.86
CA GLY A 319 -15.88 5.32 18.74
C GLY A 319 -15.32 3.90 18.80
N MET A 320 -16.13 2.94 19.24
CA MET A 320 -15.77 1.52 19.23
C MET A 320 -16.25 0.87 17.94
N ALA A 321 -15.39 0.08 17.30
CA ALA A 321 -15.71 -0.71 16.13
C ALA A 321 -16.74 -1.79 16.49
N THR A 322 -17.73 -1.97 15.60
CA THR A 322 -18.73 -3.03 15.71
C THR A 322 -18.97 -3.66 14.34
N ILE A 323 -19.50 -4.87 14.35
CA ILE A 323 -19.81 -5.66 13.15
C ILE A 323 -20.79 -4.91 12.20
N ASP A 324 -21.72 -4.14 12.78
CA ASP A 324 -22.74 -3.35 12.06
C ASP A 324 -22.18 -2.16 11.28
N MET A 325 -20.92 -1.80 11.49
CA MET A 325 -20.28 -0.69 10.78
C MET A 325 -20.00 -1.01 9.31
N GLY A 326 -19.99 -2.28 8.91
CA GLY A 326 -19.53 -2.70 7.59
C GLY A 326 -20.05 -4.06 7.11
N LEU A 327 -19.40 -4.57 6.06
CA LEU A 327 -19.60 -5.92 5.53
C LEU A 327 -18.99 -6.92 6.50
N HIS A 328 -19.75 -7.94 6.92
CA HIS A 328 -19.33 -8.82 8.01
C HIS A 328 -19.69 -10.30 7.84
N GLY A 329 -19.04 -11.15 8.64
CA GLY A 329 -19.37 -12.57 8.76
C GLY A 329 -20.52 -12.83 9.74
N THR A 330 -21.16 -14.00 9.64
CA THR A 330 -22.22 -14.44 10.57
C THR A 330 -21.82 -15.67 11.38
N GLU A 331 -20.88 -16.45 10.85
CA GLU A 331 -20.33 -17.67 11.44
C GLU A 331 -18.96 -17.39 12.08
N PRO A 332 -18.64 -17.99 13.24
CA PRO A 332 -17.33 -17.86 13.85
C PRO A 332 -16.18 -18.17 12.88
N TYR A 333 -15.03 -17.52 13.05
CA TYR A 333 -13.83 -17.73 12.22
C TYR A 333 -14.04 -17.43 10.73
N SER A 334 -14.99 -16.55 10.40
CA SER A 334 -15.23 -16.12 9.01
C SER A 334 -14.15 -15.17 8.49
N HIS A 335 -13.44 -14.49 9.37
CA HIS A 335 -12.37 -13.56 9.04
C HIS A 335 -12.68 -12.61 7.88
N VAL A 336 -13.90 -12.03 7.84
CA VAL A 336 -14.31 -11.20 6.70
C VAL A 336 -13.34 -10.03 6.51
N GLY A 337 -12.80 -9.92 5.29
CA GLY A 337 -11.72 -8.99 4.96
C GLY A 337 -10.32 -9.58 4.93
N TYR A 338 -10.07 -10.82 5.35
CA TYR A 338 -8.72 -11.42 5.26
C TYR A 338 -8.43 -12.03 3.87
N PRO A 339 -7.22 -11.83 3.28
CA PRO A 339 -6.03 -11.15 3.84
C PRO A 339 -5.99 -9.62 3.68
N ALA A 340 -6.45 -9.07 2.55
CA ALA A 340 -6.61 -7.63 2.35
C ALA A 340 -7.54 -7.33 1.16
N SER A 341 -8.24 -6.20 1.21
CA SER A 341 -9.11 -5.77 0.10
C SER A 341 -8.33 -5.15 -1.06
N GLU A 342 -8.75 -5.41 -2.32
CA GLU A 342 -8.12 -4.89 -3.54
C GLU A 342 -8.84 -3.62 -4.05
N PRO A 343 -8.19 -2.44 -4.06
CA PRO A 343 -8.78 -1.22 -4.59
C PRO A 343 -8.83 -1.24 -6.12
N LEU A 344 -9.94 -0.77 -6.69
CA LEU A 344 -10.10 -0.61 -8.14
C LEU A 344 -9.82 0.82 -8.57
N ALA A 345 -9.30 1.00 -9.80
CA ALA A 345 -9.00 2.32 -10.37
C ALA A 345 -10.21 3.27 -10.43
N SER A 346 -11.43 2.71 -10.46
CA SER A 346 -12.70 3.42 -10.41
C SER A 346 -12.99 4.09 -9.05
N GLY A 347 -12.24 3.75 -8.00
CA GLY A 347 -12.48 4.19 -6.63
C GLY A 347 -13.39 3.25 -5.84
N HIS A 348 -13.84 2.13 -6.42
CA HIS A 348 -14.49 1.03 -5.70
C HIS A 348 -13.45 0.08 -5.12
N VAL A 349 -13.90 -0.94 -4.41
CA VAL A 349 -13.02 -1.92 -3.75
C VAL A 349 -13.61 -3.32 -3.84
N VAL A 350 -12.73 -4.31 -3.97
CA VAL A 350 -13.08 -5.73 -3.90
C VAL A 350 -12.59 -6.27 -2.56
N VAL A 351 -13.54 -6.57 -1.68
CA VAL A 351 -13.27 -7.19 -0.38
C VAL A 351 -13.03 -8.67 -0.58
N ILE A 352 -11.89 -9.14 -0.08
CA ILE A 352 -11.49 -10.55 -0.08
C ILE A 352 -11.76 -11.10 1.32
N SER A 353 -12.47 -12.21 1.40
CA SER A 353 -12.76 -12.93 2.64
C SER A 353 -12.48 -14.41 2.39
N ALA A 354 -11.20 -14.75 2.21
CA ALA A 354 -10.81 -16.09 1.77
C ALA A 354 -11.16 -17.18 2.80
N SER A 355 -11.08 -16.87 4.09
CA SER A 355 -11.45 -17.77 5.17
C SER A 355 -12.94 -17.70 5.56
N TRP A 356 -13.79 -17.07 4.74
CA TRP A 356 -15.21 -16.93 5.06
C TRP A 356 -15.90 -18.29 5.18
N ASN A 357 -16.56 -18.49 6.33
CA ASN A 357 -17.36 -19.66 6.63
C ASN A 357 -18.79 -19.40 6.16
N GLY A 358 -19.20 -20.14 5.13
CA GLY A 358 -20.49 -19.95 4.47
C GLY A 358 -21.43 -21.15 4.64
N PRO A 359 -22.62 -21.10 4.02
CA PRO A 359 -23.63 -22.14 4.16
C PRO A 359 -23.21 -23.49 3.56
N LEU A 360 -22.17 -23.54 2.72
CA LEU A 360 -21.64 -24.78 2.15
C LEU A 360 -20.44 -25.35 2.93
N GLY A 361 -20.07 -24.72 4.06
CA GLY A 361 -19.07 -25.22 4.99
C GLY A 361 -17.96 -24.21 5.30
N PRO A 362 -16.97 -24.64 6.09
CA PRO A 362 -15.86 -23.78 6.49
C PRO A 362 -15.00 -23.38 5.29
N GLU A 363 -14.42 -22.19 5.33
CA GLU A 363 -13.42 -21.70 4.39
C GLU A 363 -13.88 -21.81 2.92
N GLN A 364 -15.20 -21.65 2.73
CA GLN A 364 -15.84 -21.54 1.41
C GLN A 364 -15.26 -20.33 0.65
N GLY A 365 -14.96 -19.28 1.39
CA GLY A 365 -14.41 -18.04 0.89
C GLY A 365 -15.41 -17.20 0.09
N ALA A 366 -15.18 -15.90 0.09
CA ALA A 366 -16.04 -14.94 -0.59
C ALA A 366 -15.24 -13.76 -1.14
N VAL A 367 -15.69 -13.25 -2.29
CA VAL A 367 -15.21 -12.02 -2.90
C VAL A 367 -16.39 -11.08 -3.13
N THR A 368 -16.34 -9.91 -2.50
CA THR A 368 -17.45 -8.95 -2.48
C THR A 368 -17.01 -7.64 -3.09
N TRP A 369 -17.65 -7.21 -4.17
CA TRP A 369 -17.48 -5.86 -4.66
C TRP A 369 -18.25 -4.88 -3.77
N MET A 370 -17.60 -3.79 -3.39
CA MET A 370 -18.16 -2.73 -2.56
C MET A 370 -17.97 -1.37 -3.24
N ASP A 371 -19.06 -0.61 -3.33
CA ASP A 371 -19.00 0.78 -3.80
C ASP A 371 -18.17 1.61 -2.81
N GLY A 372 -17.07 2.22 -3.26
CA GLY A 372 -16.16 2.98 -2.40
C GLY A 372 -16.69 4.34 -1.91
N ARG A 373 -17.96 4.68 -2.17
CA ARG A 373 -18.65 5.86 -1.62
C ARG A 373 -19.78 5.48 -0.68
N SER A 374 -20.61 4.51 -1.04
CA SER A 374 -21.75 4.11 -0.21
C SER A 374 -21.46 2.92 0.71
N GLY A 375 -20.48 2.08 0.38
CA GLY A 375 -20.10 0.92 1.17
C GLY A 375 -21.15 -0.18 1.16
N ARG A 376 -21.01 -1.14 2.09
CA ARG A 376 -22.00 -2.17 2.44
C ARG A 376 -22.02 -2.34 3.96
N LYS A 377 -23.22 -2.59 4.52
CA LYS A 377 -23.45 -2.82 5.95
C LYS A 377 -24.43 -3.97 6.12
N GLU A 378 -23.95 -5.15 5.81
CA GLU A 378 -24.75 -6.38 5.73
C GLU A 378 -23.83 -7.59 5.86
N ALA A 379 -24.42 -8.76 6.11
CA ALA A 379 -23.70 -10.01 6.12
C ALA A 379 -23.24 -10.42 4.70
N VAL A 380 -22.07 -11.06 4.62
CA VAL A 380 -21.62 -11.74 3.40
C VAL A 380 -22.57 -12.89 3.04
N SER A 381 -22.91 -13.02 1.76
CA SER A 381 -23.77 -14.08 1.24
C SER A 381 -23.54 -14.31 -0.25
N GLN A 382 -24.09 -15.40 -0.81
CA GLN A 382 -24.09 -15.61 -2.26
C GLN A 382 -24.89 -14.55 -3.05
N TYR A 383 -25.71 -13.72 -2.40
CA TYR A 383 -26.54 -12.72 -3.08
C TYR A 383 -25.83 -11.39 -3.28
N ASN A 384 -24.78 -11.10 -2.50
CA ASN A 384 -23.97 -9.89 -2.60
C ASN A 384 -22.49 -10.19 -2.92
N SER A 385 -22.08 -11.46 -2.86
CA SER A 385 -20.71 -11.89 -3.08
C SER A 385 -20.64 -13.05 -4.07
N LEU A 386 -19.51 -13.13 -4.78
CA LEU A 386 -19.08 -14.37 -5.41
C LEU A 386 -18.54 -15.27 -4.30
N VAL A 387 -18.97 -16.53 -4.22
CA VAL A 387 -18.57 -17.46 -3.15
C VAL A 387 -18.15 -18.81 -3.72
N GLY A 388 -17.32 -19.56 -2.99
CA GLY A 388 -16.97 -20.94 -3.36
C GLY A 388 -18.20 -21.84 -3.49
N SER A 389 -18.09 -22.97 -4.17
CA SER A 389 -19.15 -23.98 -4.32
C SER A 389 -19.08 -25.10 -3.28
N GLY A 390 -18.11 -25.04 -2.36
CA GLY A 390 -17.91 -26.04 -1.31
C GLY A 390 -16.96 -25.53 -0.22
N PRO A 391 -16.66 -26.37 0.79
CA PRO A 391 -15.74 -26.03 1.88
C PRO A 391 -14.27 -26.04 1.43
N PHE A 392 -13.39 -25.36 2.17
CA PHE A 392 -11.93 -25.36 1.97
C PHE A 392 -11.46 -24.86 0.58
N GLN A 393 -12.27 -24.07 -0.12
CA GLN A 393 -11.95 -23.54 -1.44
C GLN A 393 -11.25 -22.20 -1.41
N TYR A 394 -11.24 -21.52 -0.25
CA TYR A 394 -10.58 -20.25 0.00
C TYR A 394 -10.77 -19.23 -1.14
N LEU A 395 -12.01 -18.99 -1.55
CA LEU A 395 -12.25 -18.11 -2.70
C LEU A 395 -11.62 -16.71 -2.49
N GLY A 396 -10.70 -16.34 -3.40
CA GLY A 396 -10.10 -15.01 -3.46
C GLY A 396 -8.70 -14.91 -2.84
N ASP A 397 -8.17 -15.96 -2.22
CA ASP A 397 -6.77 -16.08 -1.78
C ASP A 397 -6.44 -17.53 -1.39
N ASP A 398 -5.21 -18.01 -1.59
CA ASP A 398 -4.81 -19.35 -1.10
C ASP A 398 -3.90 -19.21 0.13
N PRO A 399 -4.25 -19.77 1.30
CA PRO A 399 -3.45 -19.59 2.52
C PRO A 399 -2.14 -20.39 2.52
N VAL A 400 -2.00 -21.38 1.64
CA VAL A 400 -0.81 -22.25 1.54
C VAL A 400 0.20 -21.69 0.54
N TYR A 401 -0.29 -21.09 -0.53
CA TYR A 401 0.50 -20.55 -1.62
C TYR A 401 0.33 -19.04 -1.70
N VAL A 402 1.42 -18.27 -1.64
CA VAL A 402 1.39 -16.81 -1.80
C VAL A 402 0.95 -16.45 -3.22
N VAL A 403 -0.36 -16.37 -3.44
CA VAL A 403 -1.00 -16.05 -4.71
C VAL A 403 -1.87 -14.84 -4.49
N LYS A 404 -1.70 -13.79 -5.30
CA LYS A 404 -2.65 -12.68 -5.30
C LYS A 404 -3.99 -13.16 -5.88
N GLY A 405 -4.94 -13.56 -5.02
CA GLY A 405 -6.19 -14.18 -5.46
C GLY A 405 -7.20 -13.22 -6.11
N VAL A 406 -7.04 -11.90 -5.98
CA VAL A 406 -7.81 -10.92 -6.75
C VAL A 406 -6.89 -9.95 -7.50
N THR A 407 -7.10 -9.81 -8.80
CA THR A 407 -6.33 -8.91 -9.66
C THR A 407 -7.22 -7.83 -10.26
N ALA A 408 -6.95 -6.56 -9.94
CA ALA A 408 -7.60 -5.42 -10.59
C ALA A 408 -7.13 -5.27 -12.05
N LEU A 409 -8.06 -4.97 -12.95
CA LEU A 409 -7.81 -4.73 -14.36
C LEU A 409 -7.80 -3.23 -14.68
N ALA A 410 -7.04 -2.83 -15.71
CA ALA A 410 -6.89 -1.43 -16.12
C ALA A 410 -8.20 -0.77 -16.59
N ASN A 411 -9.21 -1.56 -16.95
CA ASN A 411 -10.53 -1.09 -17.38
C ASN A 411 -11.53 -0.95 -16.21
N GLY A 412 -11.08 -1.16 -14.96
CA GLY A 412 -11.90 -1.01 -13.77
C GLY A 412 -12.62 -2.28 -13.31
N HIS A 413 -12.51 -3.40 -14.05
CA HIS A 413 -12.99 -4.71 -13.62
C HIS A 413 -11.94 -5.46 -12.78
N TYR A 414 -12.25 -6.68 -12.35
CA TYR A 414 -11.33 -7.51 -11.58
C TYR A 414 -11.42 -8.99 -11.97
N VAL A 415 -10.43 -9.78 -11.57
CA VAL A 415 -10.38 -11.22 -11.80
C VAL A 415 -10.07 -11.91 -10.49
N VAL A 416 -10.81 -12.97 -10.17
CA VAL A 416 -10.65 -13.80 -8.98
C VAL A 416 -9.99 -15.11 -9.39
N ALA A 417 -8.83 -15.42 -8.84
CA ALA A 417 -8.15 -16.70 -8.96
C ALA A 417 -8.49 -17.57 -7.74
N SER A 418 -8.83 -18.82 -7.98
CA SER A 418 -9.35 -19.74 -6.95
C SER A 418 -8.77 -21.13 -7.23
N PRO A 419 -7.48 -21.34 -6.92
CA PRO A 419 -6.77 -22.56 -7.29
C PRO A 419 -7.32 -23.82 -6.61
N ARG A 420 -7.95 -23.68 -5.44
CA ARG A 420 -8.58 -24.75 -4.65
C ARG A 420 -10.05 -24.98 -5.00
N TRP A 421 -10.54 -24.35 -6.07
CA TRP A 421 -11.92 -24.55 -6.46
C TRP A 421 -12.13 -25.97 -6.98
N ASP A 422 -13.09 -26.66 -6.36
CA ASP A 422 -13.59 -27.95 -6.79
C ASP A 422 -14.88 -27.79 -7.57
N ASP A 423 -15.01 -28.57 -8.63
CA ASP A 423 -16.26 -28.64 -9.38
C ASP A 423 -17.33 -29.47 -8.66
N ALA A 424 -18.51 -29.58 -9.27
CA ALA A 424 -19.62 -30.35 -8.69
C ALA A 424 -19.32 -31.85 -8.50
N SER A 425 -18.26 -32.38 -9.13
CA SER A 425 -17.81 -33.76 -8.96
C SER A 425 -16.76 -33.94 -7.84
N GLY A 426 -16.26 -32.83 -7.29
CA GLY A 426 -15.20 -32.82 -6.27
C GLY A 426 -13.79 -32.87 -6.85
N GLU A 427 -13.61 -32.58 -8.14
CA GLU A 427 -12.27 -32.48 -8.74
C GLU A 427 -11.69 -31.08 -8.52
N GLU A 428 -10.48 -31.02 -7.94
CA GLU A 428 -9.73 -29.78 -7.69
C GLU A 428 -9.11 -29.26 -8.99
N LEU A 429 -9.94 -28.62 -9.82
CA LEU A 429 -9.55 -28.09 -11.14
C LEU A 429 -8.95 -26.70 -11.04
N GLY A 430 -9.34 -25.95 -10.00
CA GLY A 430 -9.14 -24.51 -9.89
C GLY A 430 -10.00 -23.72 -10.88
N ALA A 431 -10.25 -22.46 -10.54
CA ALA A 431 -11.08 -21.55 -11.32
C ALA A 431 -10.47 -20.15 -11.40
N VAL A 432 -10.72 -19.48 -12.51
CA VAL A 432 -10.48 -18.05 -12.69
C VAL A 432 -11.78 -17.39 -13.13
N THR A 433 -12.32 -16.53 -12.27
CA THR A 433 -13.64 -15.91 -12.44
C THR A 433 -13.50 -14.42 -12.74
N TRP A 434 -14.17 -13.93 -13.78
CA TRP A 434 -14.22 -12.50 -14.07
C TRP A 434 -15.25 -11.78 -13.18
N GLY A 435 -14.87 -10.62 -12.64
CA GLY A 435 -15.66 -9.79 -11.74
C GLY A 435 -16.03 -8.44 -12.34
N ASP A 436 -17.31 -8.06 -12.23
CA ASP A 436 -17.76 -6.73 -12.68
C ASP A 436 -17.42 -5.64 -11.66
N GLY A 437 -16.36 -4.86 -11.92
CA GLY A 437 -15.94 -3.78 -11.03
C GLY A 437 -16.84 -2.54 -10.93
N PHE A 438 -18.04 -2.53 -11.53
CA PHE A 438 -19.01 -1.44 -11.39
C PHE A 438 -20.27 -1.81 -10.60
N ARG A 439 -20.56 -3.10 -10.43
CA ARG A 439 -21.76 -3.60 -9.72
C ARG A 439 -21.53 -4.87 -8.90
N GLY A 440 -20.36 -5.49 -9.05
CA GLY A 440 -20.04 -6.79 -8.49
C GLY A 440 -20.52 -7.97 -9.32
N SER A 441 -19.90 -9.11 -9.07
CA SER A 441 -20.39 -10.43 -9.45
C SER A 441 -20.86 -11.17 -8.20
N THR A 442 -21.93 -11.95 -8.31
CA THR A 442 -22.52 -12.69 -7.18
C THR A 442 -22.86 -14.13 -7.57
N GLY A 443 -23.07 -14.98 -6.56
CA GLY A 443 -23.43 -16.39 -6.71
C GLY A 443 -22.26 -17.34 -6.49
N LEU A 444 -22.53 -18.64 -6.65
CA LEU A 444 -21.49 -19.67 -6.58
C LEU A 444 -20.53 -19.57 -7.77
N VAL A 445 -19.26 -19.90 -7.56
CA VAL A 445 -18.33 -20.20 -8.65
C VAL A 445 -18.70 -21.54 -9.28
N THR A 446 -18.84 -21.56 -10.61
CA THR A 446 -19.24 -22.73 -11.38
C THR A 446 -18.54 -22.78 -12.75
N ARG A 447 -18.66 -23.89 -13.47
CA ARG A 447 -18.13 -24.01 -14.84
C ARG A 447 -18.82 -23.03 -15.81
N GLU A 448 -20.03 -22.58 -15.50
CA GLU A 448 -20.80 -21.66 -16.34
C GLU A 448 -20.38 -20.20 -16.20
N ASN A 449 -19.62 -19.85 -15.15
CA ASN A 449 -19.20 -18.47 -14.90
C ASN A 449 -17.69 -18.25 -14.84
N SER A 450 -16.91 -19.32 -15.00
CA SER A 450 -15.46 -19.30 -14.83
C SER A 450 -14.71 -19.98 -15.95
N ILE A 451 -13.44 -19.61 -16.08
CA ILE A 451 -12.46 -20.44 -16.78
C ILE A 451 -11.95 -21.47 -15.77
N VAL A 452 -11.93 -22.75 -16.13
CA VAL A 452 -11.58 -23.86 -15.21
C VAL A 452 -10.54 -24.80 -15.83
N GLY A 453 -9.87 -25.58 -14.98
CA GLY A 453 -9.06 -26.71 -15.41
C GLY A 453 -9.89 -27.81 -16.07
N GLN A 454 -9.21 -28.80 -16.66
CA GLN A 454 -9.83 -29.99 -17.26
C GLN A 454 -9.63 -31.24 -16.41
N THR A 455 -8.49 -31.31 -15.71
CA THR A 455 -8.08 -32.49 -14.95
C THR A 455 -7.85 -32.13 -13.48
N ALA A 456 -8.20 -33.03 -12.56
CA ALA A 456 -7.87 -32.90 -11.14
C ALA A 456 -6.38 -32.57 -10.93
N GLY A 457 -6.11 -31.54 -10.13
CA GLY A 457 -4.76 -31.05 -9.85
C GLY A 457 -4.23 -30.01 -10.85
N ASP A 458 -5.03 -29.60 -11.85
CA ASP A 458 -4.69 -28.47 -12.72
C ASP A 458 -4.48 -27.17 -11.94
N LEU A 459 -5.22 -27.00 -10.83
CA LEU A 459 -5.09 -25.90 -9.87
C LEU A 459 -5.05 -24.54 -10.57
N LEU A 460 -5.97 -24.32 -11.51
CA LEU A 460 -6.00 -23.12 -12.31
C LEU A 460 -6.10 -21.87 -11.42
N GLY A 461 -5.24 -20.89 -11.65
CA GLY A 461 -5.12 -19.73 -10.76
C GLY A 461 -4.01 -19.89 -9.71
N LEU A 462 -3.22 -20.98 -9.74
CA LEU A 462 -2.07 -21.17 -8.86
C LEU A 462 -0.76 -20.70 -9.52
N HIS A 463 -0.14 -19.64 -8.97
CA HIS A 463 1.24 -19.27 -9.31
C HIS A 463 1.87 -18.38 -8.23
N SER A 464 3.10 -18.67 -7.81
CA SER A 464 3.81 -18.00 -6.70
C SER A 464 4.13 -16.51 -6.91
N TRP A 465 3.84 -15.96 -8.09
CA TRP A 465 4.10 -14.56 -8.41
C TRP A 465 2.85 -13.92 -9.00
N HIS A 466 2.42 -14.24 -10.23
CA HIS A 466 1.13 -13.81 -10.77
C HIS A 466 0.41 -14.94 -11.50
N ALA A 467 -0.71 -15.44 -10.96
CA ALA A 467 -1.55 -16.40 -11.69
C ALA A 467 -2.36 -15.72 -12.80
N VAL A 468 -2.71 -14.45 -12.58
CA VAL A 468 -3.38 -13.59 -13.53
C VAL A 468 -2.49 -12.37 -13.79
N LEU A 469 -2.09 -12.19 -15.04
CA LEU A 469 -1.31 -11.04 -15.48
C LEU A 469 -2.26 -10.02 -16.14
N PRO A 470 -2.52 -8.86 -15.51
CA PRO A 470 -3.34 -7.83 -16.13
C PRO A 470 -2.56 -7.13 -17.25
N LEU A 471 -3.22 -6.88 -18.37
CA LEU A 471 -2.67 -6.18 -19.52
C LEU A 471 -3.14 -4.73 -19.54
N ARG A 472 -2.33 -3.85 -20.13
CA ARG A 472 -2.62 -2.40 -20.22
C ARG A 472 -3.88 -2.06 -21.02
N ASN A 473 -4.32 -2.96 -21.89
CA ASN A 473 -5.55 -2.81 -22.67
C ASN A 473 -6.81 -3.27 -21.91
N GLY A 474 -6.68 -3.64 -20.63
CA GLY A 474 -7.78 -4.12 -19.80
C GLY A 474 -8.08 -5.62 -19.94
N ASN A 475 -7.39 -6.36 -20.81
CA ASN A 475 -7.47 -7.81 -20.88
C ASN A 475 -6.50 -8.46 -19.88
N TYR A 476 -6.49 -9.80 -19.80
CA TYR A 476 -5.60 -10.51 -18.88
C TYR A 476 -5.14 -11.85 -19.46
N VAL A 477 -4.04 -12.35 -18.90
CA VAL A 477 -3.48 -13.65 -19.22
C VAL A 477 -3.48 -14.51 -17.96
N ILE A 478 -3.93 -15.75 -18.07
CA ILE A 478 -3.88 -16.74 -17.01
C ILE A 478 -2.68 -17.64 -17.27
N THR A 479 -1.84 -17.81 -16.26
CA THR A 479 -0.74 -18.78 -16.30
C THR A 479 -1.10 -20.00 -15.46
N SER A 480 -1.00 -21.17 -16.06
CA SER A 480 -1.44 -22.44 -15.48
C SER A 480 -0.28 -23.43 -15.51
N PRO A 481 0.76 -23.25 -14.67
CA PRO A 481 1.97 -24.07 -14.75
C PRO A 481 1.71 -25.56 -14.50
N ARG A 482 0.64 -25.88 -13.75
CA ARG A 482 0.23 -27.24 -13.40
C ARG A 482 -0.77 -27.87 -14.36
N TRP A 483 -1.21 -27.15 -15.40
CA TRP A 483 -2.18 -27.69 -16.35
C TRP A 483 -1.69 -28.98 -17.02
N GLN A 484 -2.57 -29.97 -17.07
CA GLN A 484 -2.34 -31.30 -17.60
C GLN A 484 -3.14 -31.53 -18.89
N VAL A 485 -2.49 -32.12 -19.90
CA VAL A 485 -3.21 -32.55 -21.13
C VAL A 485 -4.00 -33.84 -20.91
N SER A 486 -3.58 -34.63 -19.92
CA SER A 486 -4.23 -35.83 -19.41
C SER A 486 -3.66 -36.13 -18.01
N PRO A 487 -4.34 -36.91 -17.15
CA PRO A 487 -3.85 -37.24 -15.82
C PRO A 487 -2.39 -37.69 -15.81
N GLY A 488 -1.56 -37.02 -15.00
CA GLY A 488 -0.12 -37.29 -14.87
C GLY A 488 0.77 -36.68 -15.96
N GLN A 489 0.21 -36.00 -16.97
CA GLN A 489 0.96 -35.38 -18.07
C GLN A 489 0.88 -33.84 -17.99
N GLN A 490 1.60 -33.27 -17.02
CA GLN A 490 1.71 -31.82 -16.85
C GLN A 490 2.50 -31.19 -18.00
N ARG A 491 1.92 -30.17 -18.64
CA ARG A 491 2.57 -29.40 -19.72
C ARG A 491 2.60 -27.90 -19.45
N GLY A 492 1.74 -27.44 -18.56
CA GLY A 492 1.48 -26.03 -18.36
C GLY A 492 0.71 -25.41 -19.53
N ALA A 493 -0.02 -24.34 -19.24
CA ALA A 493 -0.77 -23.59 -20.23
C ALA A 493 -0.72 -22.08 -19.95
N VAL A 494 -0.89 -21.29 -21.00
CA VAL A 494 -1.10 -19.85 -20.95
C VAL A 494 -2.36 -19.51 -21.74
N THR A 495 -3.36 -18.98 -21.04
CA THR A 495 -4.69 -18.68 -21.60
C THR A 495 -4.89 -17.19 -21.66
N TRP A 496 -5.22 -16.65 -22.84
CA TRP A 496 -5.62 -15.26 -22.98
C TRP A 496 -7.12 -15.10 -22.73
N ALA A 497 -7.52 -14.04 -22.03
CA ALA A 497 -8.92 -13.76 -21.74
C ALA A 497 -9.29 -12.28 -21.91
N GLU A 498 -10.51 -12.04 -22.37
CA GLU A 498 -11.08 -10.70 -22.48
C GLU A 498 -11.46 -10.17 -21.10
N GLY A 499 -11.05 -8.94 -20.79
CA GLY A 499 -11.36 -8.33 -19.49
C GLY A 499 -12.57 -7.38 -19.51
N GLY A 500 -13.18 -7.14 -20.68
CA GLY A 500 -14.37 -6.29 -20.80
C GLY A 500 -15.70 -7.02 -20.61
N ARG A 501 -15.68 -8.35 -20.50
CA ARG A 501 -16.86 -9.19 -20.27
C ARG A 501 -16.45 -10.48 -19.59
N ARG A 502 -17.43 -11.20 -19.06
CA ARG A 502 -17.23 -12.55 -18.54
C ARG A 502 -16.66 -13.46 -19.62
N THR A 503 -15.54 -14.11 -19.30
CA THR A 503 -14.93 -15.18 -20.10
C THR A 503 -15.07 -16.49 -19.32
N VAL A 504 -15.50 -17.55 -19.99
CA VAL A 504 -15.80 -18.86 -19.39
C VAL A 504 -15.31 -19.99 -20.29
N GLY A 505 -15.10 -21.18 -19.72
CA GLY A 505 -14.75 -22.38 -20.47
C GLY A 505 -13.54 -23.12 -19.92
N GLU A 506 -13.26 -24.29 -20.46
CA GLU A 506 -12.17 -25.15 -19.99
C GLU A 506 -10.85 -24.82 -20.69
N VAL A 507 -9.75 -24.77 -19.94
CA VAL A 507 -8.40 -24.56 -20.49
C VAL A 507 -7.97 -25.78 -21.30
N GLY A 508 -7.66 -25.60 -22.58
CA GLY A 508 -7.23 -26.69 -23.45
C GLY A 508 -6.39 -26.22 -24.64
N VAL A 509 -5.98 -27.18 -25.47
CA VAL A 509 -5.08 -26.94 -26.62
C VAL A 509 -5.66 -26.03 -27.72
N HIS A 510 -6.96 -25.73 -27.67
CA HIS A 510 -7.66 -24.93 -28.67
C HIS A 510 -7.81 -23.45 -28.30
N ASN A 511 -7.70 -23.12 -27.01
CA ASN A 511 -7.86 -21.76 -26.47
C ASN A 511 -6.63 -21.28 -25.67
N SER A 512 -5.61 -22.10 -25.54
CA SER A 512 -4.41 -21.81 -24.77
C SER A 512 -3.14 -22.20 -25.53
N LEU A 513 -2.06 -21.46 -25.26
CA LEU A 513 -0.72 -21.88 -25.62
C LEU A 513 -0.26 -22.91 -24.57
N VAL A 514 -0.07 -24.16 -24.98
CA VAL A 514 0.34 -25.26 -24.10
C VAL A 514 1.80 -25.63 -24.31
N GLY A 515 2.46 -26.11 -23.25
CA GLY A 515 3.82 -26.65 -23.37
C GLY A 515 3.90 -27.84 -24.32
N ALA A 516 5.06 -28.02 -24.96
CA ALA A 516 5.38 -29.23 -25.72
C ALA A 516 5.79 -30.36 -24.74
N SER A 517 5.58 -31.62 -25.14
CA SER A 517 6.21 -32.75 -24.44
C SER A 517 7.72 -32.68 -24.59
N SER A 518 8.46 -32.91 -23.50
CA SER A 518 9.90 -33.22 -23.55
C SER A 518 10.16 -34.54 -24.26
#